data_AF-A0AAW0PS53-F1
#
_entry.id   AF-A0AAW0PS53-F1
#
_cell.length_a   1.000
_cell.length_b   1.000
_cell.length_c   1.000
_cell.angle_alpha   90.00
_cell.angle_beta   90.00
_cell.angle_gamma   90.00
#
_symmetry.space_group_name_H-M   'P 1'
#
loop_
_entity.id
_entity.type
_entity.pdbx_description
1 polymer ?
#
loop_
_entity_poly.entity_id
_entity_poly.type
_entity_poly.pdbx_seq_one_letter_code
_entity_poly.pdbx_strand_id
1 'polypeptide(L)'
;MSASDTTEEKASLLELQASLRASVLCGLVEAQGSAKFVHDKQQFENQSRVTLQYKATTHFEQLSLSTADWDNMKDTGLGTHVVTGIEYGAHAFFVFDSHILQASEVHEFKLQVQIIINLLFFSIHFDYERDLTEEQKSVVKKLKVKFYSDFVLEHSPASLTEAVQTYRHMSKLLGEHGENSVPVRVWLMPLKH
;
A
#
# COMPACT_ATOMS: atom_id res chain seq x y z
N MET A 1 6.85 6.73 -1.56
CA MET A 1 7.92 5.71 -1.52
C MET A 1 8.57 5.77 -0.17
N SER A 2 8.88 4.63 0.45
CA SER A 2 9.60 4.54 1.71
C SER A 2 10.81 3.63 1.58
N ALA A 3 11.82 3.91 2.39
CA ALA A 3 13.04 3.12 2.49
C ALA A 3 13.17 2.51 3.90
N SER A 4 12.13 2.56 4.72
CA SER A 4 12.10 2.00 6.07
C SER A 4 11.10 0.85 6.13
N ASP A 5 11.38 -0.16 6.97
CA ASP A 5 10.53 -1.36 7.14
C ASP A 5 9.95 -1.48 8.56
N THR A 6 10.12 -0.45 9.40
CA THR A 6 9.64 -0.47 10.78
C THR A 6 8.12 -0.58 10.83
N THR A 7 7.60 -1.15 11.91
CA THR A 7 6.16 -1.21 12.15
C THR A 7 5.51 0.17 12.18
N GLU A 8 6.24 1.17 12.68
CA GLU A 8 5.81 2.58 12.67
C GLU A 8 5.65 3.10 11.24
N GLU A 9 6.64 2.85 10.38
CA GLU A 9 6.60 3.27 8.98
C GLU A 9 5.45 2.60 8.22
N LYS A 10 5.27 1.29 8.40
CA LYS A 10 4.17 0.55 7.77
C LYS A 10 2.80 1.06 8.21
N ALA A 11 2.65 1.33 9.50
CA ALA A 11 1.42 1.90 10.05
C ALA A 11 1.15 3.31 9.50
N SER A 12 2.20 4.13 9.34
CA SER A 12 2.11 5.46 8.74
C SER A 12 1.67 5.39 7.27
N LEU A 13 2.27 4.51 6.47
CA LEU A 13 1.90 4.29 5.07
C LEU A 13 0.44 3.81 4.90
N LEU A 14 -0.05 3.01 5.86
CA LEU A 14 -1.44 2.54 5.91
C LEU A 14 -2.38 3.50 6.65
N GLU A 15 -1.88 4.64 7.14
CA GLU A 15 -2.63 5.64 7.90
C GLU A 15 -3.34 5.06 9.14
N LEU A 16 -2.74 4.06 9.78
CA LEU A 16 -3.30 3.42 10.97
C LEU A 16 -3.06 4.30 12.20
N GLN A 17 -4.15 4.66 12.87
CA GLN A 17 -4.10 5.28 14.19
C GLN A 17 -3.52 4.31 15.23
N ALA A 18 -2.96 4.85 16.33
CA ALA A 18 -2.27 4.04 17.35
C ALA A 18 -3.12 2.90 17.92
N SER A 19 -4.41 3.15 18.20
CA SER A 19 -5.35 2.14 18.70
C SER A 19 -5.58 1.02 17.68
N LEU A 20 -5.86 1.37 16.41
CA LEU A 20 -6.07 0.41 15.35
C LEU A 20 -4.79 -0.40 15.05
N ARG A 21 -3.64 0.27 15.06
CA ARG A 21 -2.33 -0.40 14.93
C ARG A 21 -2.14 -1.46 16.01
N ALA A 22 -2.41 -1.11 17.27
CA ALA A 22 -2.32 -2.06 18.37
C ALA A 22 -3.25 -3.27 18.17
N SER A 23 -4.50 -3.02 17.75
CA SER A 23 -5.47 -4.09 17.46
C SER A 23 -5.00 -5.03 16.34
N VAL A 24 -4.43 -4.50 15.25
CA VAL A 24 -3.84 -5.30 14.17
C VAL A 24 -2.66 -6.13 14.66
N LEU A 25 -1.75 -5.53 15.45
CA LEU A 25 -0.59 -6.24 15.99
C LEU A 25 -0.96 -7.35 16.98
N CYS A 26 -2.05 -7.18 17.72
CA CYS A 26 -2.59 -8.17 18.65
C CYS A 26 -3.49 -9.22 17.96
N GLY A 27 -3.70 -9.12 16.65
CA GLY A 27 -4.56 -10.05 15.91
C GLY A 27 -6.06 -9.91 16.18
N LEU A 28 -6.48 -8.77 16.75
CA LEU A 28 -7.91 -8.46 16.96
C LEU A 28 -8.58 -7.98 15.67
N VAL A 29 -7.78 -7.44 14.74
CA VAL A 29 -8.23 -7.01 13.40
C VAL A 29 -7.37 -7.74 12.38
N GLU A 30 -8.02 -8.42 11.43
CA GLU A 30 -7.36 -9.10 10.33
C GLU A 30 -7.05 -8.13 9.19
N ALA A 31 -5.81 -8.14 8.70
CA ALA A 31 -5.41 -7.38 7.53
C ALA A 31 -5.66 -8.18 6.24
N GLN A 32 -6.37 -7.58 5.29
CA GLN A 32 -6.69 -8.17 3.98
C GLN A 32 -6.20 -7.30 2.82
N GLY A 33 -6.26 -7.79 1.58
CA GLY A 33 -5.84 -7.04 0.39
C GLY A 33 -4.43 -6.45 0.51
N SER A 34 -4.30 -5.16 0.21
CA SER A 34 -3.07 -4.39 0.33
C SER A 34 -2.57 -4.26 1.77
N ALA A 35 -3.47 -4.26 2.76
CA ALA A 35 -3.12 -4.12 4.18
C ALA A 35 -2.30 -5.30 4.71
N LYS A 36 -2.30 -6.45 4.04
CA LYS A 36 -1.39 -7.59 4.36
C LYS A 36 0.08 -7.17 4.39
N PHE A 37 0.45 -6.08 3.70
CA PHE A 37 1.77 -5.46 3.77
C PHE A 37 2.24 -5.19 5.22
N VAL A 38 1.33 -4.89 6.16
CA VAL A 38 1.66 -4.63 7.57
C VAL A 38 2.41 -5.80 8.24
N HIS A 39 2.18 -7.02 7.74
CA HIS A 39 2.78 -8.25 8.26
C HIS A 39 4.02 -8.69 7.49
N ASP A 40 4.30 -8.11 6.31
CA ASP A 40 5.56 -8.38 5.61
C ASP A 40 6.73 -7.86 6.47
N LYS A 41 7.84 -8.59 6.51
CA LYS A 41 9.05 -8.19 7.24
C LYS A 41 10.27 -8.49 6.40
N GLN A 42 11.28 -7.64 6.56
CA GLN A 42 12.61 -7.91 6.06
C GLN A 42 13.13 -9.23 6.64
N GLN A 43 13.76 -10.05 5.79
CA GLN A 43 14.19 -11.41 6.19
C GLN A 43 15.60 -11.44 6.77
N PHE A 44 16.47 -10.53 6.33
CA PHE A 44 17.88 -10.49 6.70
C PHE A 44 18.31 -9.06 7.03
N GLU A 45 19.19 -8.86 8.00
CA GLU A 45 19.71 -7.53 8.34
C GLU A 45 20.43 -6.86 7.15
N ASN A 46 21.28 -7.62 6.44
CA ASN A 46 22.02 -7.13 5.27
C ASN A 46 21.20 -7.21 3.97
N GLN A 47 19.91 -6.90 4.04
CA GLN A 47 19.02 -6.77 2.90
C GLN A 47 18.67 -5.29 2.74
N SER A 48 18.71 -4.80 1.51
CA SER A 48 18.15 -3.49 1.18
C SER A 48 16.68 -3.67 0.80
N ARG A 49 15.83 -2.76 1.29
CA ARG A 49 14.40 -2.71 1.01
C ARG A 49 13.95 -1.31 0.65
N VAL A 50 13.18 -1.21 -0.43
CA VAL A 50 12.46 -0.01 -0.83
C VAL A 50 11.01 -0.39 -1.13
N THR A 51 10.07 0.39 -0.61
CA THR A 51 8.63 0.17 -0.83
C THR A 51 8.03 1.34 -1.61
N LEU A 52 7.44 1.05 -2.76
CA LEU A 52 6.62 2.00 -3.49
C LEU A 52 5.14 1.75 -3.16
N GLN A 53 4.44 2.82 -2.77
CA GLN A 53 3.01 2.80 -2.52
C GLN A 53 2.28 3.46 -3.69
N TYR A 54 1.27 2.77 -4.21
CA TYR A 54 0.23 3.34 -5.03
C TYR A 54 -0.99 3.62 -4.15
N LYS A 55 -1.55 4.82 -4.27
CA LYS A 55 -2.76 5.25 -3.57
C LYS A 55 -3.67 5.96 -4.56
N ALA A 56 -4.91 5.50 -4.67
CA ALA A 56 -5.95 6.18 -5.42
C ALA A 56 -7.26 6.18 -4.63
N THR A 57 -7.97 7.30 -4.69
CA THR A 57 -9.33 7.45 -4.20
C THR A 57 -10.25 7.69 -5.40
N THR A 58 -11.52 7.28 -5.30
CA THR A 58 -12.49 7.36 -6.40
C THR A 58 -13.68 8.23 -6.02
N HIS A 59 -14.43 7.83 -5.01
CA HIS A 59 -15.64 8.51 -4.57
C HIS A 59 -15.83 8.39 -3.06
N PHE A 60 -16.77 9.17 -2.54
CA PHE A 60 -17.13 9.21 -1.13
C PHE A 60 -18.63 9.00 -1.00
N GLU A 61 -19.02 8.07 -0.13
CA GLU A 61 -20.42 7.85 0.24
C GLU A 61 -20.63 8.31 1.68
N GLN A 62 -21.74 9.01 1.92
CA GLN A 62 -22.09 9.50 3.23
C GLN A 62 -23.48 9.01 3.64
N LEU A 63 -23.58 8.49 4.85
CA LEU A 63 -24.86 8.20 5.48
C LEU A 63 -25.43 9.49 6.05
N SER A 64 -26.58 9.92 5.52
CA SER A 64 -27.35 11.04 6.07
C SER A 64 -28.34 10.51 7.10
N LEU A 65 -28.08 10.78 8.38
CA LEU A 65 -28.96 10.38 9.48
C LEU A 65 -29.84 11.55 9.90
N SER A 66 -31.16 11.34 9.94
CA SER A 66 -32.08 12.26 10.62
C SER A 66 -32.03 12.06 12.14
N THR A 67 -32.59 13.01 12.89
CA THR A 67 -32.75 12.86 14.35
C THR A 67 -33.55 11.61 14.72
N ALA A 68 -34.57 11.26 13.93
CA ALA A 68 -35.38 10.07 14.16
C ALA A 68 -34.59 8.77 13.93
N ASP A 69 -33.76 8.73 12.88
CA ASP A 69 -32.88 7.57 12.62
C ASP A 69 -31.89 7.37 13.76
N TRP A 70 -31.31 8.48 14.26
CA TRP A 70 -30.40 8.45 15.39
C TRP A 70 -31.05 7.90 16.66
N ASP A 71 -32.23 8.42 17.03
CA ASP A 71 -32.94 8.01 18.22
C ASP A 71 -33.29 6.51 18.21
N ASN A 72 -33.56 5.95 17.04
CA ASN A 72 -33.81 4.52 16.87
C ASN A 72 -32.54 3.66 16.99
N MET A 73 -31.35 4.21 16.72
CA MET A 73 -30.09 3.45 16.65
C MET A 73 -29.26 3.51 17.93
N LYS A 74 -29.27 4.65 18.65
CA LYS A 74 -28.33 4.96 19.75
C LYS A 74 -28.35 3.96 20.92
N ASP A 75 -29.49 3.30 21.16
CA ASP A 75 -29.69 2.39 22.29
C ASP A 75 -29.88 0.92 21.90
N THR A 76 -29.61 0.56 20.65
CA THR A 76 -29.79 -0.81 20.14
C THR A 76 -28.81 -1.83 20.74
N GLY A 77 -27.69 -1.38 21.31
CA GLY A 77 -26.64 -2.25 21.86
C GLY A 77 -25.84 -3.03 20.80
N LEU A 78 -26.07 -2.75 19.51
CA LEU A 78 -25.45 -3.47 18.39
C LEU A 78 -23.98 -3.07 18.14
N GLY A 79 -23.52 -1.94 18.69
CA GLY A 79 -22.15 -1.47 18.53
C GLY A 79 -21.88 -0.21 19.34
N THR A 80 -20.62 0.26 19.32
CA THR A 80 -20.20 1.52 19.97
C THR A 80 -20.25 2.71 19.02
N HIS A 81 -20.14 2.47 17.70
CA HIS A 81 -20.10 3.48 16.66
C HIS A 81 -20.92 3.05 15.44
N VAL A 82 -21.38 4.04 14.67
CA VAL A 82 -21.97 3.86 13.34
C VAL A 82 -21.04 4.44 12.26
N VAL A 83 -20.93 3.76 11.12
CA VAL A 83 -20.22 4.30 9.95
C VAL A 83 -21.07 5.39 9.32
N THR A 84 -20.56 6.62 9.26
CA THR A 84 -21.27 7.78 8.68
C THR A 84 -20.71 8.22 7.35
N GLY A 85 -19.51 7.76 6.99
CA GLY A 85 -18.88 8.04 5.71
C GLY A 85 -17.88 6.98 5.34
N ILE A 86 -17.74 6.74 4.04
CA ILE A 86 -16.78 5.80 3.45
C ILE A 86 -16.14 6.47 2.23
N GLU A 87 -14.82 6.53 2.22
CA GLU A 87 -14.03 6.90 1.05
C GLU A 87 -13.55 5.62 0.37
N TYR A 88 -13.87 5.50 -0.90
CA TYR A 88 -13.53 4.35 -1.73
C TYR A 88 -12.31 4.63 -2.59
N GLY A 89 -11.55 3.59 -2.89
CA GLY A 89 -10.31 3.68 -3.63
C GLY A 89 -9.65 2.32 -3.81
N ALA A 90 -8.35 2.33 -4.04
CA ALA A 90 -7.53 1.12 -3.96
C ALA A 90 -6.09 1.49 -3.65
N HIS A 91 -5.44 0.69 -2.82
CA HIS A 91 -4.03 0.81 -2.52
C HIS A 91 -3.25 -0.39 -3.08
N ALA A 92 -1.96 -0.17 -3.31
CA ALA A 92 -1.03 -1.24 -3.57
C ALA A 92 0.38 -0.90 -3.04
N PHE A 93 1.12 -1.94 -2.68
CA PHE A 93 2.49 -1.85 -2.22
C PHE A 93 3.37 -2.77 -3.06
N PHE A 94 4.37 -2.16 -3.70
CA PHE A 94 5.47 -2.87 -4.38
C PHE A 94 6.67 -2.84 -3.44
N VAL A 95 7.07 -4.00 -2.94
CA VAL A 95 8.23 -4.15 -2.05
C VAL A 95 9.40 -4.70 -2.87
N PHE A 96 10.44 -3.89 -3.01
CA PHE A 96 11.67 -4.23 -3.72
C PHE A 96 12.74 -4.64 -2.70
N ASP A 97 12.96 -5.94 -2.63
CA ASP A 97 13.91 -6.58 -1.74
C ASP A 97 15.19 -6.94 -2.50
N SER A 98 16.36 -6.58 -1.99
CA SER A 98 17.61 -7.14 -2.51
C SER A 98 17.78 -8.61 -2.08
N HIS A 99 18.69 -9.32 -2.73
CA HIS A 99 19.35 -10.47 -2.11
C HIS A 99 20.19 -10.04 -0.89
N ILE A 100 20.78 -11.00 -0.17
CA ILE A 100 21.74 -10.70 0.90
C ILE A 100 22.95 -9.96 0.28
N LEU A 101 23.29 -8.81 0.86
CA LEU A 101 24.40 -7.95 0.46
C LEU A 101 25.51 -8.01 1.51
N GLN A 102 26.66 -7.40 1.20
CA GLN A 102 27.61 -7.03 2.25
C GLN A 102 27.07 -5.83 3.03
N ALA A 103 27.34 -5.76 4.34
CA ALA A 103 26.84 -4.68 5.19
C ALA A 103 27.23 -3.28 4.68
N SER A 104 28.44 -3.13 4.12
CA SER A 104 28.93 -1.88 3.53
C SER A 104 28.20 -1.47 2.25
N GLU A 105 27.54 -2.40 1.56
CA GLU A 105 26.87 -2.17 0.28
C GLU A 105 25.38 -1.81 0.44
N VAL A 106 24.77 -2.11 1.60
CA VAL A 106 23.32 -1.99 1.81
C VAL A 106 22.82 -0.57 1.52
N HIS A 107 23.55 0.45 2.00
CA HIS A 107 23.15 1.85 1.83
C HIS A 107 23.20 2.29 0.37
N GLU A 108 24.33 2.07 -0.31
CA GLU A 108 24.50 2.46 -1.71
C GLU A 108 23.50 1.73 -2.61
N PHE A 109 23.33 0.42 -2.41
CA PHE A 109 22.35 -0.37 -3.16
C PHE A 109 20.93 0.19 -3.01
N LYS A 110 20.56 0.61 -1.80
CA LYS A 110 19.26 1.22 -1.51
C LYS A 110 19.06 2.53 -2.27
N LEU A 111 20.06 3.41 -2.30
CA LEU A 111 20.01 4.66 -3.05
C LEU A 111 19.84 4.40 -4.55
N GLN A 112 20.58 3.45 -5.11
CA GLN A 112 20.44 3.05 -6.51
C GLN A 112 19.03 2.56 -6.83
N VAL A 113 18.43 1.73 -5.97
CA VAL A 113 17.04 1.27 -6.14
C VAL A 113 16.06 2.43 -6.12
N GLN A 114 16.21 3.40 -5.22
CA GLN A 114 15.34 4.59 -5.17
C GLN A 114 15.45 5.43 -6.45
N ILE A 115 16.67 5.63 -6.96
CA ILE A 115 16.91 6.33 -8.23
C ILE A 115 16.21 5.60 -9.38
N ILE A 116 16.42 4.29 -9.48
CA ILE A 116 15.83 3.44 -10.53
C ILE A 116 14.29 3.50 -10.48
N ILE A 117 13.68 3.40 -9.29
CA ILE A 117 12.22 3.50 -9.12
C ILE A 117 11.74 4.88 -9.59
N ASN A 118 12.42 5.96 -9.20
CA ASN A 118 12.02 7.31 -9.60
C ASN A 118 12.07 7.49 -11.12
N LEU A 119 13.10 6.95 -11.76
CA LEU A 119 13.24 6.99 -13.21
C LEU A 119 12.13 6.20 -13.91
N LEU A 120 11.91 4.94 -13.52
CA LEU A 120 11.01 4.04 -14.23
C LEU A 120 9.51 4.33 -14.02
N PHE A 121 9.10 4.70 -12.81
CA PHE A 121 7.69 4.83 -12.44
C PHE A 121 7.13 6.23 -12.71
N PHE A 122 7.98 7.27 -12.66
CA PHE A 122 7.52 8.66 -12.75
C PHE A 122 8.01 9.39 -14.01
N SER A 123 8.89 8.80 -14.83
CA SER A 123 9.31 9.41 -16.09
C SER A 123 8.54 8.83 -17.28
N ILE A 124 7.87 9.71 -18.04
CA ILE A 124 6.93 9.34 -19.10
C ILE A 124 7.61 8.67 -20.31
N HIS A 125 8.91 8.96 -20.54
CA HIS A 125 9.65 8.52 -21.74
C HIS A 125 10.76 7.49 -21.42
N PHE A 126 10.76 6.93 -20.21
CA PHE A 126 11.85 6.05 -19.77
C PHE A 126 11.75 4.65 -20.37
N ASP A 127 12.82 4.26 -21.05
CA ASP A 127 13.05 2.97 -21.65
C ASP A 127 14.12 2.21 -20.85
N TYR A 128 13.72 1.09 -20.25
CA TYR A 128 14.59 0.28 -19.39
C TYR A 128 15.91 -0.12 -20.05
N GLU A 129 15.89 -0.49 -21.34
CA GLU A 129 17.09 -0.98 -22.02
C GLU A 129 18.02 0.14 -22.45
N ARG A 130 17.46 1.29 -22.81
CA ARG A 130 18.21 2.46 -23.28
C ARG A 130 18.75 3.31 -22.14
N ASP A 131 17.95 3.51 -21.10
CA ASP A 131 18.15 4.63 -20.17
C ASP A 131 18.77 4.21 -18.82
N LEU A 132 18.85 2.91 -18.53
CA LEU A 132 19.61 2.40 -17.37
C LEU A 132 21.06 2.06 -17.75
N THR A 133 22.00 2.43 -16.88
CA THR A 133 23.40 2.02 -17.00
C THR A 133 23.56 0.51 -16.73
N GLU A 134 24.66 -0.09 -17.18
CA GLU A 134 24.96 -1.51 -16.89
C GLU A 134 25.04 -1.80 -15.38
N GLU A 135 25.53 -0.84 -14.60
CA GLU A 135 25.53 -0.91 -13.14
C GLU A 135 24.10 -0.97 -12.58
N GLN A 136 23.22 -0.08 -13.03
CA GLN A 136 21.82 -0.07 -12.60
C GLN A 136 21.08 -1.35 -13.04
N LYS A 137 21.32 -1.84 -14.25
CA LYS A 137 20.79 -3.14 -14.72
C LYS A 137 21.25 -4.29 -13.82
N SER A 138 22.48 -4.24 -13.30
CA SER A 138 22.99 -5.24 -12.35
C SER A 138 22.29 -5.17 -10.98
N VAL A 139 21.93 -3.95 -10.52
CA VAL A 139 21.12 -3.74 -9.31
C VAL A 139 19.73 -4.33 -9.49
N VAL A 140 19.07 -4.07 -10.63
CA VAL A 140 17.74 -4.61 -10.93
C VAL A 140 17.72 -6.14 -10.93
N LYS A 141 18.74 -6.79 -11.51
CA LYS A 141 18.87 -8.26 -11.52
C LYS A 141 18.96 -8.87 -10.11
N LYS A 142 19.32 -8.08 -9.11
CA LYS A 142 19.42 -8.50 -7.70
C LYS A 142 18.16 -8.15 -6.88
N LEU A 143 17.10 -7.64 -7.52
CA LEU A 143 15.84 -7.34 -6.86
C LEU A 143 14.86 -8.51 -6.95
N LYS A 144 14.14 -8.72 -5.87
CA LYS A 144 12.91 -9.49 -5.79
C LYS A 144 11.77 -8.53 -5.56
N VAL A 145 10.65 -8.76 -6.24
CA VAL A 145 9.43 -7.97 -6.06
C VAL A 145 8.43 -8.78 -5.27
N LYS A 146 7.85 -8.16 -4.23
CA LYS A 146 6.61 -8.63 -3.61
C LYS A 146 5.54 -7.58 -3.85
N PHE A 147 4.31 -8.06 -3.96
CA PHE A 147 3.19 -7.23 -4.32
C PHE A 147 2.00 -7.49 -3.41
N TYR A 148 1.47 -6.43 -2.81
CA TYR A 148 0.29 -6.45 -1.94
C TYR A 148 -0.71 -5.44 -2.49
N SER A 149 -1.94 -5.84 -2.74
CA SER A 149 -2.87 -4.96 -3.45
C SER A 149 -4.34 -5.27 -3.17
N ASP A 150 -5.16 -4.23 -3.33
CA ASP A 150 -6.61 -4.33 -3.37
C ASP A 150 -7.14 -4.64 -4.78
N PHE A 151 -6.30 -4.60 -5.81
CA PHE A 151 -6.67 -4.93 -7.19
C PHE A 151 -6.72 -6.45 -7.41
N VAL A 152 -7.73 -6.91 -8.15
CA VAL A 152 -7.77 -8.27 -8.70
C VAL A 152 -6.95 -8.30 -9.99
N LEU A 153 -5.79 -8.96 -9.94
CA LEU A 153 -4.90 -9.15 -11.09
C LEU A 153 -4.88 -10.63 -11.48
N GLU A 154 -4.72 -10.91 -12.78
CA GLU A 154 -4.50 -12.28 -13.26
C GLU A 154 -3.22 -12.88 -12.64
N HIS A 155 -2.15 -12.08 -12.58
CA HIS A 155 -0.86 -12.46 -12.02
C HIS A 155 -0.23 -11.30 -11.24
N SER A 156 0.46 -11.61 -10.15
CA SER A 156 1.24 -10.64 -9.38
C SER A 156 2.58 -10.35 -10.06
N PRO A 157 3.04 -9.08 -10.13
CA PRO A 157 4.34 -8.74 -10.69
C PRO A 157 5.47 -9.34 -9.86
N ALA A 158 6.36 -10.08 -10.52
CA ALA A 158 7.53 -10.73 -9.91
C ALA A 158 8.85 -10.05 -10.29
N SER A 159 8.84 -9.14 -11.26
CA SER A 159 10.01 -8.39 -11.73
C SER A 159 9.78 -6.87 -11.69
N LEU A 160 10.86 -6.09 -11.74
CA LEU A 160 10.76 -4.62 -11.77
C LEU A 160 10.00 -4.13 -13.02
N THR A 161 10.24 -4.74 -14.17
CA THR A 161 9.56 -4.41 -15.43
C THR A 161 8.06 -4.68 -15.35
N GLU A 162 7.66 -5.84 -14.83
CA GLU A 162 6.25 -6.15 -14.57
C GLU A 162 5.62 -5.19 -13.56
N ALA A 163 6.36 -4.80 -12.52
CA ALA A 163 5.88 -3.84 -11.53
C ALA A 163 5.58 -2.47 -12.15
N VAL A 164 6.48 -1.98 -13.03
CA VAL A 164 6.29 -0.72 -13.76
C VAL A 164 5.07 -0.80 -14.68
N GLN A 165 4.95 -1.91 -15.43
CA GLN A 165 3.79 -2.12 -16.31
C GLN A 165 2.49 -2.17 -15.50
N THR A 166 2.46 -2.93 -14.41
CA THR A 166 1.30 -3.01 -13.51
C THR A 166 0.92 -1.63 -13.00
N TYR A 167 1.88 -0.88 -12.45
CA TYR A 167 1.65 0.46 -11.92
C TYR A 167 1.05 1.42 -12.96
N ARG A 168 1.54 1.40 -14.19
CA ARG A 168 1.03 2.25 -15.28
C ARG A 168 -0.43 1.92 -15.68
N HIS A 169 -0.90 0.71 -15.41
CA HIS A 169 -2.27 0.29 -15.71
C HIS A 169 -3.23 0.39 -14.52
N MET A 170 -2.73 0.56 -13.29
CA MET A 170 -3.54 0.55 -12.06
C MET A 170 -4.70 1.53 -12.07
N SER A 171 -4.51 2.75 -12.59
CA SER A 171 -5.60 3.73 -12.64
C SER A 171 -6.78 3.25 -13.49
N LYS A 172 -6.52 2.48 -14.55
CA LYS A 172 -7.56 1.88 -15.40
C LYS A 172 -8.27 0.71 -14.71
N LEU A 173 -7.56 0.00 -13.82
CA LEU A 173 -8.13 -1.14 -13.09
C LEU A 173 -9.20 -0.75 -12.09
N LEU A 174 -9.25 0.52 -11.67
CA LEU A 174 -10.33 1.05 -10.83
C LEU A 174 -11.70 1.02 -11.52
N GLY A 175 -11.72 0.96 -12.87
CA GLY A 175 -12.93 1.17 -13.66
C GLY A 175 -13.20 2.65 -13.94
N GLU A 176 -14.07 2.95 -14.89
CA GLU A 176 -14.34 4.32 -15.34
C GLU A 176 -14.99 5.17 -14.24
N HIS A 177 -15.80 4.54 -13.38
CA HIS A 177 -16.47 5.19 -12.26
C HIS A 177 -16.03 4.65 -10.89
N GLY A 178 -14.92 3.89 -10.85
CA GLY A 178 -14.43 3.31 -9.60
C GLY A 178 -15.18 2.04 -9.18
N GLU A 179 -15.77 1.31 -10.13
CA GLU A 179 -16.59 0.12 -9.88
C GLU A 179 -15.81 -1.01 -9.19
N ASN A 180 -14.49 -1.03 -9.36
CA ASN A 180 -13.59 -2.01 -8.73
C ASN A 180 -12.92 -1.47 -7.45
N SER A 181 -13.36 -0.33 -6.94
CA SER A 181 -12.81 0.26 -5.72
C SER A 181 -13.33 -0.43 -4.46
N VAL A 182 -12.52 -0.36 -3.39
CA VAL A 182 -12.82 -0.89 -2.05
C VAL A 182 -12.83 0.26 -1.03
N PRO A 183 -13.46 0.11 0.14
CA PRO A 183 -13.32 1.08 1.24
C PRO A 183 -11.86 1.24 1.65
N VAL A 184 -11.33 2.46 1.57
CA VAL A 184 -9.95 2.79 1.99
C VAL A 184 -9.88 3.65 3.24
N ARG A 185 -10.98 4.33 3.60
CA ARG A 185 -11.11 5.08 4.85
C ARG A 185 -12.57 5.15 5.29
N VAL A 186 -12.80 5.09 6.60
CA VAL A 186 -14.14 5.13 7.21
C VAL A 186 -14.23 6.21 8.29
N TRP A 187 -15.40 6.84 8.39
CA TRP A 187 -15.74 7.80 9.43
C TRP A 187 -16.74 7.16 10.37
N LEU A 188 -16.45 7.23 11.67
CA LEU A 188 -17.23 6.61 12.72
C LEU A 188 -17.83 7.68 13.62
N MET A 189 -19.13 7.58 13.90
CA MET A 189 -19.84 8.44 14.86
C MET A 189 -20.22 7.60 16.09
N PRO A 190 -19.86 8.01 17.32
CA PRO A 190 -20.18 7.27 18.54
C PRO A 190 -21.68 7.24 18.80
N LEU A 191 -22.26 6.05 19.01
CA LEU A 191 -23.69 5.88 19.31
C LEU A 191 -24.08 6.37 20.71
N LYS A 192 -23.10 6.46 21.62
CA LYS A 192 -23.26 6.97 22.98
C LYS A 192 -22.14 7.99 23.27
N HIS A 193 -22.47 8.98 24.07
CA HIS A 193 -21.51 9.96 24.60
C HIS A 193 -20.61 9.33 25.67
#